data_AF-A0A9C8WPN3-F1
#
_entry.id   AF-A0A9C8WPN3-F1
#
_cell.length_a   1.000
_cell.length_b   1.000
_cell.length_c   1.000
_cell.angle_alpha   90.00
_cell.angle_beta   90.00
_cell.angle_gamma   90.00
#
_symmetry.space_group_name_H-M   'P 1'
#
loop_
_entity.id
_entity.type
_entity.pdbx_description
1 polymer ?
#
loop_
_entity_poly.entity_id
_entity_poly.type
_entity_poly.pdbx_seq_one_letter_code
_entity_poly.pdbx_strand_id
1 'polypeptide(L)'
;MLESVLDTGEASVIQLARERNIDRVLIDERKGRQIAREIYGLQVIGSARVLVEAKRQGYLDNVEQAITAMRQHGYWLHENIVAVILKKAGER
;
A
#
# COMPACT_ATOMS: atom_id res chain seq x y z
N MET A 1 19.31 -4.39 -13.43
CA MET A 1 20.03 -4.05 -12.19
C MET A 1 19.10 -3.24 -11.26
N LEU A 2 18.04 -3.87 -10.74
CA LEU A 2 17.20 -3.33 -9.64
C LEU A 2 17.50 -4.02 -8.30
N GLU A 3 18.08 -5.23 -8.36
CA GLU A 3 18.37 -6.11 -7.22
C GLU A 3 19.36 -5.52 -6.20
N SER A 4 20.10 -4.47 -6.55
CA SER A 4 21.08 -3.84 -5.67
C SER A 4 20.50 -2.74 -4.76
N VAL A 5 19.23 -2.35 -4.95
CA VAL A 5 18.59 -1.26 -4.18
C VAL A 5 17.21 -1.63 -3.65
N LEU A 6 16.51 -2.54 -4.33
CA LEU A 6 15.17 -2.98 -4.00
C LEU A 6 15.13 -4.47 -3.68
N ASP A 7 14.19 -4.85 -2.82
CA ASP A 7 13.78 -6.24 -2.66
C ASP A 7 13.32 -6.80 -4.03
N THR A 8 13.62 -8.07 -4.30
CA THR A 8 13.29 -8.74 -5.57
C THR A 8 11.79 -8.72 -5.87
N GLY A 9 10.93 -8.77 -4.85
CA GLY A 9 9.49 -8.65 -5.02
C GLY A 9 9.09 -7.25 -5.51
N GLU A 10 9.60 -6.20 -4.89
CA GLU A 10 9.28 -4.81 -5.25
C GLU A 10 9.84 -4.44 -6.63
N ALA A 11 11.05 -4.92 -6.95
CA ALA A 11 11.62 -4.78 -8.28
C ALA A 11 10.73 -5.42 -9.37
N SER A 12 10.19 -6.61 -9.09
CA SER A 12 9.30 -7.33 -10.00
C SER A 12 7.98 -6.58 -10.22
N VAL A 13 7.40 -5.98 -9.17
CA VAL A 13 6.19 -5.16 -9.28
C VAL A 13 6.42 -3.95 -10.19
N ILE A 14 7.51 -3.22 -9.99
CA ILE A 14 7.85 -2.05 -10.81
C ILE A 14 8.09 -2.47 -12.27
N GLN A 15 8.84 -3.55 -12.48
CA GLN A 15 9.13 -4.03 -13.83
C GLN A 15 7.85 -4.45 -14.56
N LEU A 16 6.99 -5.25 -13.91
CA LEU A 16 5.72 -5.67 -14.49
C LEU A 16 4.82 -4.48 -14.81
N ALA A 17 4.78 -3.47 -13.94
CA ALA A 17 4.01 -2.26 -14.18
C ALA A 17 4.47 -1.52 -15.44
N ARG A 18 5.78 -1.43 -15.67
CA ARG A 18 6.33 -0.84 -16.90
C ARG A 18 6.00 -1.66 -18.14
N GLU A 19 6.19 -2.97 -18.08
CA GLU A 19 5.93 -3.87 -19.21
C GLU A 19 4.46 -3.88 -19.64
N ARG A 20 3.54 -3.65 -18.68
CA ARG A 20 2.09 -3.67 -18.89
C ARG A 20 1.47 -2.28 -19.01
N ASN A 21 2.26 -1.21 -18.98
CA ASN A 21 1.77 0.18 -18.96
C ASN A 21 0.75 0.43 -17.83
N ILE A 22 1.05 -0.07 -16.63
CA ILE A 22 0.24 0.14 -15.43
C ILE A 22 0.77 1.36 -14.68
N ASP A 23 -0.09 2.36 -14.50
CA ASP A 23 0.30 3.61 -13.84
C ASP A 23 0.29 3.52 -12.31
N ARG A 24 -0.38 2.52 -11.74
CA ARG A 24 -0.61 2.40 -10.29
C ARG A 24 -0.15 1.05 -9.75
N VAL A 25 0.69 1.09 -8.71
CA VAL A 25 1.23 -0.11 -8.05
C VAL A 25 0.99 -0.07 -6.54
N LEU A 26 0.87 -1.25 -5.95
CA LEU A 26 0.87 -1.42 -4.50
C LEU A 26 2.29 -1.81 -4.07
N ILE A 27 2.90 -0.97 -3.25
CA ILE A 27 4.24 -1.16 -2.71
C ILE A 27 4.20 -0.67 -1.27
N ASP A 28 4.61 -1.49 -0.32
CA ASP A 28 4.51 -1.15 1.10
C ASP A 28 5.87 -0.78 1.72
N GLU A 29 6.98 -1.21 1.11
CA GLU A 29 8.33 -0.91 1.58
C GLU A 29 8.74 0.53 1.23
N ARG A 30 9.32 1.27 2.20
CA ARG A 30 9.59 2.71 2.07
C ARG A 30 10.50 3.03 0.88
N LYS A 31 11.57 2.25 0.67
CA LYS A 31 12.51 2.46 -0.45
C LYS A 31 11.84 2.15 -1.78
N GLY A 32 11.11 1.03 -1.87
CA GLY A 32 10.20 0.70 -2.97
C GLY A 32 9.31 1.86 -3.39
N ARG A 33 8.61 2.45 -2.42
CA ARG A 33 7.72 3.60 -2.66
C ARG A 33 8.44 4.80 -3.24
N GLN A 34 9.64 5.09 -2.73
CA GLN A 34 10.43 6.22 -3.18
C GLN A 34 10.87 6.01 -4.63
N ILE A 35 11.48 4.87 -4.92
CA ILE A 35 11.99 4.55 -6.26
C ILE A 35 10.86 4.50 -7.29
N ALA A 36 9.76 3.82 -6.99
CA ALA A 36 8.63 3.75 -7.91
C ALA A 36 8.06 5.13 -8.26
N ARG A 37 8.00 6.06 -7.31
CA ARG A 37 7.53 7.44 -7.57
C ARG A 37 8.57 8.30 -8.28
N GLU A 38 9.78 8.39 -7.72
CA GLU A 38 10.79 9.37 -8.13
C GLU A 38 11.50 8.97 -9.42
N ILE A 39 11.75 7.66 -9.62
CA ILE A 39 12.50 7.17 -10.79
C ILE A 39 11.54 6.73 -11.90
N TYR A 40 10.44 6.07 -11.55
CA TYR A 40 9.55 5.46 -12.53
C TYR A 40 8.23 6.21 -12.74
N GLY A 41 7.96 7.27 -11.97
CA GLY A 41 6.74 8.07 -12.12
C GLY A 41 5.45 7.32 -11.77
N LEU A 42 5.52 6.19 -11.07
CA LEU A 42 4.37 5.36 -10.75
C LEU A 42 3.54 5.95 -9.61
N GLN A 43 2.22 5.83 -9.71
CA GLN A 43 1.30 6.12 -8.62
C GLN A 43 1.35 4.97 -7.59
N VAL A 44 2.09 5.17 -6.52
CA VAL A 44 2.19 4.16 -5.47
C VAL A 44 1.09 4.32 -4.44
N ILE A 45 0.33 3.23 -4.23
CA ILE A 45 -0.61 3.08 -3.12
C ILE A 45 -0.06 2.08 -2.10
N GLY A 46 -0.62 2.11 -0.90
CA GLY A 46 -0.32 1.16 0.16
C GLY A 46 -1.55 0.39 0.62
N SER A 47 -1.33 -0.64 1.43
CA SER A 47 -2.39 -1.45 2.05
C SER A 47 -3.46 -0.60 2.77
N ALA A 48 -3.04 0.50 3.40
CA ALA A 48 -3.92 1.51 3.98
C ALA A 48 -5.07 1.97 3.05
N ARG A 49 -4.75 2.25 1.77
CA ARG A 49 -5.74 2.71 0.79
C ARG A 49 -6.66 1.58 0.36
N VAL A 50 -6.16 0.35 0.31
CA VAL A 50 -6.94 -0.84 -0.02
C VAL A 50 -8.05 -1.05 1.01
N LEU A 51 -7.75 -0.89 2.30
CA LEU A 51 -8.76 -1.02 3.37
C LEU A 51 -9.90 -0.01 3.24
N VAL A 52 -9.57 1.26 2.97
CA VAL A 52 -10.59 2.31 2.76
C VAL A 52 -11.47 1.99 1.55
N GLU A 53 -10.87 1.53 0.45
CA GLU A 53 -11.61 1.21 -0.76
C GLU A 53 -12.49 -0.03 -0.57
N ALA A 54 -11.98 -1.07 0.09
CA ALA A 54 -12.75 -2.25 0.43
C ALA A 54 -13.97 -1.91 1.30
N LYS A 55 -13.83 -1.00 2.27
CA LYS A 55 -14.96 -0.48 3.06
C LYS A 55 -15.99 0.24 2.18
N ARG A 56 -15.54 1.11 1.28
CA ARG A 56 -16.44 1.85 0.36
C ARG A 56 -17.20 0.94 -0.59
N GLN A 57 -16.60 -0.18 -0.98
CA GLN A 57 -17.22 -1.18 -1.84
C GLN A 57 -18.06 -2.20 -1.08
N GLY A 58 -18.18 -2.07 0.25
CA GLY A 58 -18.98 -2.98 1.08
C GLY A 58 -18.32 -4.33 1.36
N TYR A 59 -17.02 -4.49 1.07
CA TYR A 59 -16.27 -5.72 1.38
C TYR A 59 -15.76 -5.77 2.82
N LEU A 60 -15.73 -4.62 3.51
CA LEU A 60 -15.36 -4.53 4.92
C LEU A 60 -16.45 -3.76 5.67
N ASP A 61 -16.88 -4.31 6.81
CA ASP A 61 -17.79 -3.62 7.72
C ASP A 61 -17.06 -2.74 8.74
N ASN A 62 -15.78 -3.03 9.02
CA ASN A 62 -15.00 -2.30 10.00
C ASN A 62 -13.50 -2.32 9.65
N VAL A 63 -12.95 -1.14 9.35
CA VAL A 63 -11.54 -0.94 9.00
C VAL A 63 -10.65 -1.05 10.24
N GLU A 64 -11.09 -0.56 11.40
CA GLU A 64 -10.34 -0.73 12.66
C GLU A 64 -10.06 -2.21 13.01
N GLN A 65 -11.03 -3.08 12.80
CA GLN A 65 -10.90 -4.53 12.99
C GLN A 65 -9.91 -5.14 11.99
N ALA A 66 -9.97 -4.74 10.71
CA ALA A 66 -9.01 -5.19 9.70
C ALA A 66 -7.58 -4.75 10.05
N ILE A 67 -7.38 -3.51 10.50
CA ILE A 67 -6.07 -3.00 10.96
C ILE A 67 -5.57 -3.81 12.17
N THR A 68 -6.46 -4.11 13.11
CA THR A 68 -6.12 -4.90 14.30
C THR A 68 -5.68 -6.31 13.91
N ALA A 69 -6.39 -6.96 12.99
CA ALA A 69 -6.02 -8.28 12.46
C ALA A 69 -4.66 -8.22 11.75
N MET A 70 -4.38 -7.19 10.96
CA MET A 70 -3.08 -7.00 10.31
C MET A 70 -1.93 -6.89 11.34
N ARG A 71 -2.13 -6.14 12.43
CA ARG A 71 -1.15 -6.01 13.52
C ARG A 71 -0.86 -7.35 14.21
N GLN A 72 -1.91 -8.15 14.45
CA GLN A 72 -1.76 -9.49 15.04
C GLN A 72 -0.91 -10.42 14.16
N HIS A 73 -0.89 -10.20 12.85
CA HIS A 73 -0.08 -10.95 11.88
C HIS A 73 1.25 -10.26 11.55
N GLY A 74 1.67 -9.28 12.36
CA GLY A 74 2.99 -8.64 12.26
C GLY A 74 3.08 -7.43 11.32
N TYR A 75 1.97 -7.00 10.71
CA TYR A 75 1.97 -5.83 9.84
C TYR A 75 1.60 -4.56 10.63
N TRP A 76 2.54 -3.63 10.75
CA TRP A 76 2.39 -2.42 11.55
C TRP A 76 2.17 -1.17 10.70
N LEU A 77 1.04 -0.50 10.95
CA LEU A 77 0.76 0.85 10.48
C LEU A 77 0.97 1.84 11.64
N HIS A 78 1.72 2.91 11.36
CA HIS A 78 1.92 4.00 12.32
C HIS A 78 0.58 4.63 12.71
N GLU A 79 0.41 5.02 13.98
CA GLU A 79 -0.87 5.54 14.52
C GLU A 79 -1.42 6.72 13.73
N ASN A 80 -0.56 7.65 13.33
CA ASN A 80 -0.96 8.78 12.47
C ASN A 80 -1.61 8.32 11.15
N ILE A 81 -1.14 7.21 10.58
CA ILE A 81 -1.72 6.63 9.36
C ILE A 81 -3.05 5.98 9.70
N VAL A 82 -3.15 5.22 10.79
CA VAL A 82 -4.39 4.59 11.24
C VAL A 82 -5.49 5.63 11.44
N ALA A 83 -5.22 6.72 12.15
CA ALA A 83 -6.18 7.81 12.35
C ALA A 83 -6.69 8.40 11.03
N VAL A 84 -5.81 8.61 10.05
CA VAL A 84 -6.19 9.09 8.72
C VAL A 84 -7.05 8.08 7.96
N ILE A 85 -6.75 6.78 8.06
CA ILE A 85 -7.53 5.72 7.40
C ILE A 85 -8.93 5.64 8.01
N LEU A 86 -9.06 5.60 9.34
CA LEU A 86 -10.35 5.51 10.03
C LEU A 86 -11.26 6.69 9.68
N LYS A 87 -10.69 7.91 9.62
CA LYS A 87 -11.41 9.09 9.17
C LYS A 87 -11.88 8.98 7.72
N LYS A 88 -11.05 8.45 6.82
CA LYS A 88 -11.42 8.23 5.42
C LYS A 88 -12.44 7.10 5.22
N ALA A 89 -12.50 6.17 6.16
CA ALA A 89 -13.46 5.06 6.22
C ALA A 89 -14.80 5.47 6.84
N GLY A 90 -14.87 6.65 7.49
CA GLY A 90 -16.09 7.13 8.17
C GLY A 90 -16.31 6.51 9.55
N GLU A 91 -15.25 5.97 10.18
CA GLU A 91 -15.36 5.26 11.46
C GLU A 91 -15.02 6.12 12.68
N ARG A 92 -14.10 7.09 12.54
CA ARG A 92 -13.75 8.10 13.58
C ARG A 92 -13.14 9.37 12.97
#